data_AF-A0A7C1BYJ0-F1
#
_entry.id   AF-A0A7C1BYJ0-F1
#
_cell.length_a   1.000
_cell.length_b   1.000
_cell.length_c   1.000
_cell.angle_alpha   90.00
_cell.angle_beta   90.00
_cell.angle_gamma   90.00
#
_symmetry.space_group_name_H-M   'P 1'
#
loop_
_entity.id
_entity.type
_entity.pdbx_description
1 polymer ?
#
loop_
_entity_poly.entity_id
_entity_poly.type
_entity_poly.pdbx_seq_one_letter_code
_entity_poly.pdbx_strand_id
1 'polypeptide(L)'
;KSEAEFEAVEDFYLNGELERVESQFSVETLTEQILATVVGGANQTSQIRDFLNATFYAHQNRGEVERVKEELEGILAELSEDGFVEFERGGGKIRATEFGSLSSRLYLSTRSALALRDGINFLSTRNAETGTGISDFDLLLLLCRCEEVVPLRVKEAGEIATVLTENLEWLYGVGGAAGCGGAGCGAGCGAGCGGAAVGVGSAVVAQAWIDELSYSEMKRRFGIYPGEIHNNVYVLGWICYAASRLAEHLQKENNEDAELSARLNVLKDRIKHGIRKDLLGLVCIKGVGRVIARWLHSAGFKSPEEVARAEVEQLERVPGVGAKRAKRLKEEALRLCKRQCKRQI
;
A
#
# COMPACT_ATOMS: atom_id res chain seq x y z
N LYS A 1 19.88 35.14 -24.58
CA LYS A 1 18.42 35.28 -24.38
C LYS A 1 18.02 36.52 -25.13
N SER A 2 17.07 36.41 -26.06
CA SER A 2 16.63 37.54 -26.87
C SER A 2 15.70 38.44 -26.04
N GLU A 3 15.61 39.71 -26.40
CA GLU A 3 14.70 40.69 -25.78
C GLU A 3 13.22 40.21 -25.87
N ALA A 4 12.86 39.56 -26.97
CA ALA A 4 11.54 38.95 -27.15
C ALA A 4 11.23 37.80 -26.19
N GLU A 5 12.22 36.99 -25.78
CA GLU A 5 12.02 35.95 -24.76
C GLU A 5 11.80 36.57 -23.37
N PHE A 6 12.42 37.72 -23.11
CA PHE A 6 12.23 38.45 -21.86
C PHE A 6 10.83 39.06 -21.77
N GLU A 7 10.39 39.76 -22.83
CA GLU A 7 9.04 40.34 -22.93
C GLU A 7 7.96 39.27 -22.79
N ALA A 8 8.11 38.10 -23.45
CA ALA A 8 7.14 37.01 -23.33
C ALA A 8 7.01 36.45 -21.90
N VAL A 9 8.11 36.38 -21.14
CA VAL A 9 8.10 35.91 -19.75
C VAL A 9 7.51 36.96 -18.82
N GLU A 10 7.85 38.24 -19.03
CA GLU A 10 7.28 39.36 -18.29
C GLU A 10 5.77 39.43 -18.52
N ASP A 11 5.32 39.33 -19.76
CA ASP A 11 3.90 39.36 -20.10
C ASP A 11 3.13 38.16 -19.56
N PHE A 12 3.72 36.96 -19.56
CA PHE A 12 3.03 35.77 -19.06
C PHE A 12 3.01 35.69 -17.52
N TYR A 13 4.12 35.96 -16.84
CA TYR A 13 4.24 35.72 -15.39
C TYR A 13 4.06 36.96 -14.52
N LEU A 14 4.42 38.16 -15.01
CA LEU A 14 4.28 39.40 -14.24
C LEU A 14 2.99 40.15 -14.58
N ASN A 15 2.67 40.23 -15.87
CA ASN A 15 1.48 40.94 -16.35
C ASN A 15 0.29 40.02 -16.67
N GLY A 16 0.50 38.70 -16.66
CA GLY A 16 -0.53 37.71 -16.99
C GLY A 16 -1.56 37.51 -15.89
N GLU A 17 -2.74 37.02 -16.27
CA GLU A 17 -3.75 36.59 -15.31
C GLU A 17 -3.42 35.19 -14.77
N LEU A 18 -3.78 34.95 -13.50
CA LEU A 18 -3.68 33.61 -12.91
C LEU A 18 -4.58 32.62 -13.65
N GLU A 19 -4.11 31.37 -13.78
CA GLU A 19 -4.92 30.31 -14.36
C GLU A 19 -6.21 30.10 -13.57
N ARG A 20 -7.30 29.85 -14.29
CA ARG A 20 -8.58 29.54 -13.65
C ARG A 20 -8.51 28.18 -12.97
N VAL A 21 -9.13 28.08 -11.80
CA VAL A 21 -9.25 26.80 -11.09
C VAL A 21 -10.26 25.91 -11.80
N GLU A 22 -9.80 24.78 -12.32
CA GLU A 22 -10.62 23.76 -12.97
C GLU A 22 -10.71 22.49 -12.12
N SER A 23 -11.90 21.90 -12.08
CA SER A 23 -12.17 20.66 -11.36
C SER A 23 -11.35 19.51 -11.93
N GLN A 24 -10.52 18.88 -11.09
CA GLN A 24 -9.69 17.71 -11.45
C GLN A 24 -10.44 16.38 -11.25
N PHE A 25 -11.77 16.39 -11.40
CA PHE A 25 -12.60 15.21 -11.16
C PHE A 25 -12.49 14.27 -12.37
N SER A 26 -11.55 13.32 -12.30
CA SER A 26 -11.35 12.28 -13.33
C SER A 26 -12.37 11.15 -13.19
N VAL A 27 -12.50 10.30 -14.22
CA VAL A 27 -13.33 9.08 -14.19
C VAL A 27 -12.94 8.16 -13.02
N GLU A 28 -11.64 8.04 -12.76
CA GLU A 28 -11.09 7.23 -11.65
C GLU A 28 -11.52 7.81 -10.30
N THR A 29 -11.36 9.13 -10.12
CA THR A 29 -11.81 9.83 -8.89
C THR A 29 -13.32 9.70 -8.71
N LEU A 30 -14.08 9.83 -9.80
CA LEU A 30 -15.53 9.68 -9.82
C LEU A 30 -15.95 8.28 -9.37
N THR A 31 -15.27 7.24 -9.85
CA THR A 31 -15.50 5.84 -9.46
C THR A 31 -15.33 5.62 -7.96
N GLU A 32 -14.23 6.12 -7.40
CA GLU A 32 -13.96 6.02 -5.96
C GLU A 32 -14.99 6.80 -5.13
N GLN A 33 -15.39 7.99 -5.56
CA GLN A 33 -16.41 8.78 -4.87
C GLN A 33 -17.81 8.16 -4.95
N ILE A 34 -18.18 7.55 -6.09
CA ILE A 34 -19.43 6.82 -6.22
C ILE A 34 -19.46 5.65 -5.23
N LEU A 35 -18.38 4.85 -5.18
CA LEU A 35 -18.27 3.76 -4.22
C LEU A 35 -18.37 4.27 -2.77
N ALA A 36 -17.66 5.34 -2.42
CA ALA A 36 -17.71 5.95 -1.09
C ALA A 36 -19.13 6.46 -0.75
N THR A 37 -19.85 7.00 -1.73
CA THR A 37 -21.24 7.47 -1.57
C THR A 37 -22.20 6.32 -1.28
N VAL A 38 -22.04 5.19 -1.99
CA VAL A 38 -22.80 3.95 -1.72
C VAL A 38 -22.48 3.42 -0.31
N VAL A 39 -21.21 3.35 0.05
CA VAL A 39 -20.76 2.91 1.39
C VAL A 39 -21.24 3.86 2.50
N GLY A 40 -21.37 5.16 2.20
CA GLY A 40 -21.93 6.18 3.06
C GLY A 40 -23.44 6.07 3.29
N GLY A 41 -24.13 5.19 2.56
CA GLY A 41 -25.55 4.88 2.76
C GLY A 41 -26.47 5.26 1.59
N ALA A 42 -25.92 5.76 0.48
CA ALA A 42 -26.72 5.91 -0.74
C ALA A 42 -27.12 4.54 -1.28
N ASN A 43 -28.41 4.34 -1.49
CA ASN A 43 -28.97 3.06 -1.93
C ASN A 43 -29.75 3.16 -3.24
N GLN A 44 -29.79 4.34 -3.86
CA GLN A 44 -30.43 4.57 -5.15
C GLN A 44 -29.54 5.41 -6.06
N THR A 45 -29.58 5.16 -7.37
CA THR A 45 -28.86 5.93 -8.39
C THR A 45 -29.21 7.43 -8.34
N SER A 46 -30.45 7.77 -7.98
CA SER A 46 -30.92 9.15 -7.79
C SER A 46 -30.09 9.89 -6.74
N GLN A 47 -29.81 9.26 -5.59
CA GLN A 47 -29.05 9.86 -4.49
C GLN A 47 -27.58 10.08 -4.87
N ILE A 48 -26.99 9.14 -5.60
CA ILE A 48 -25.61 9.27 -6.11
C ILE A 48 -25.54 10.44 -7.10
N ARG A 49 -26.51 10.53 -8.02
CA ARG A 49 -26.61 11.64 -8.97
C ARG A 49 -26.78 12.99 -8.27
N ASP A 50 -27.60 13.04 -7.22
CA ASP A 50 -27.81 14.28 -6.46
C ASP A 50 -26.51 14.75 -5.79
N PHE A 51 -25.69 13.82 -5.29
CA PHE A 51 -24.33 14.12 -4.82
C PHE A 51 -23.43 14.64 -5.95
N LEU A 52 -23.39 13.96 -7.10
CA LEU A 52 -22.56 14.37 -8.25
C LEU A 52 -22.94 15.78 -8.74
N ASN A 53 -24.24 16.09 -8.79
CA ASN A 53 -24.73 17.42 -9.18
C ASN A 53 -24.32 18.53 -8.20
N ALA A 54 -23.99 18.19 -6.95
CA ALA A 54 -23.50 19.14 -5.95
C ALA A 54 -21.98 19.40 -6.04
N THR A 55 -21.26 18.70 -6.92
CA THR A 55 -19.81 18.85 -7.07
C THR A 55 -19.41 20.09 -7.88
N PHE A 56 -18.19 20.57 -7.68
CA PHE A 56 -17.62 21.66 -8.48
C PHE A 56 -17.48 21.27 -9.96
N TYR A 57 -17.24 19.99 -10.25
CA TYR A 57 -17.22 19.45 -11.60
C TYR A 57 -18.55 19.66 -12.34
N ALA A 58 -19.66 19.24 -11.72
CA ALA A 58 -20.99 19.45 -12.29
C ALA A 58 -21.34 20.95 -12.40
N HIS A 59 -20.86 21.77 -11.46
CA HIS A 59 -21.04 23.21 -11.52
C HIS A 59 -20.34 23.87 -12.71
N GLN A 60 -19.14 23.42 -13.08
CA GLN A 60 -18.41 23.92 -14.25
C GLN A 60 -18.95 23.36 -15.57
N ASN A 61 -19.51 22.14 -15.57
CA ASN A 61 -19.96 21.43 -16.77
C ASN A 61 -21.50 21.30 -16.85
N ARG A 62 -22.26 22.31 -16.41
CA ARG A 62 -23.74 22.28 -16.35
C ARG A 62 -24.45 21.96 -17.68
N GLY A 63 -23.76 22.05 -18.82
CA GLY A 63 -24.27 21.68 -20.14
C GLY A 63 -24.19 20.19 -20.47
N GLU A 64 -23.45 19.39 -19.69
CA GLU A 64 -23.13 17.99 -19.99
C GLU A 64 -23.80 16.99 -19.03
N VAL A 65 -24.96 17.35 -18.48
CA VAL A 65 -25.67 16.54 -17.46
C VAL A 65 -26.00 15.13 -17.95
N GLU A 66 -26.35 14.94 -19.23
CA GLU A 66 -26.61 13.61 -19.78
C GLU A 66 -25.35 12.74 -19.84
N ARG A 67 -24.20 13.34 -20.15
CA ARG A 67 -22.92 12.61 -20.16
C ARG A 67 -22.55 12.08 -18.78
N VAL A 68 -22.75 12.89 -17.74
CA VAL A 68 -22.50 12.48 -16.35
C VAL A 68 -23.42 11.33 -15.93
N LYS A 69 -24.64 11.24 -16.46
CA LYS A 69 -25.54 10.11 -16.20
C LYS A 69 -25.10 8.83 -16.89
N GLU A 70 -24.75 8.90 -18.18
CA GLU A 70 -24.24 7.75 -18.93
C GLU A 70 -22.97 7.20 -18.27
N GLU A 71 -22.09 8.09 -17.83
CA GLU A 71 -20.87 7.74 -17.11
C GLU A 71 -21.15 7.09 -15.74
N LEU A 72 -22.13 7.60 -14.98
CA LEU A 72 -22.56 6.99 -13.72
C LEU A 72 -23.08 5.55 -13.91
N GLU A 73 -23.90 5.32 -14.94
CA GLU A 73 -24.44 3.97 -15.22
C GLU A 73 -23.32 3.00 -15.61
N GLY A 74 -22.37 3.43 -16.45
CA GLY A 74 -21.18 2.65 -16.79
C GLY A 74 -20.35 2.29 -15.56
N ILE A 75 -20.04 3.27 -14.71
CA ILE A 75 -19.25 3.05 -13.49
C ILE A 75 -19.95 2.10 -12.51
N LEU A 76 -21.26 2.22 -12.33
CA LEU A 76 -22.01 1.32 -11.45
C LEU A 76 -22.04 -0.12 -11.98
N ALA A 77 -22.09 -0.29 -13.30
CA ALA A 77 -21.97 -1.60 -13.93
C ALA A 77 -20.58 -2.21 -13.67
N GLU A 78 -19.51 -1.44 -13.93
CA GLU A 78 -18.12 -1.86 -13.69
C GLU A 78 -17.89 -2.22 -12.21
N LEU A 79 -18.30 -1.34 -11.28
CA LEU A 79 -18.21 -1.61 -9.84
C LEU A 79 -18.97 -2.87 -9.42
N SER A 80 -20.07 -3.20 -10.10
CA SER A 80 -20.83 -4.41 -9.83
C SER A 80 -20.14 -5.66 -10.40
N GLU A 81 -19.59 -5.58 -11.60
CA GLU A 81 -18.81 -6.67 -12.23
C GLU A 81 -17.56 -6.98 -11.42
N ASP A 82 -16.88 -5.93 -10.94
CA ASP A 82 -15.69 -6.03 -10.10
C ASP A 82 -16.00 -6.43 -8.65
N GLY A 83 -17.27 -6.53 -8.27
CA GLY A 83 -17.70 -7.01 -6.96
C GLY A 83 -17.59 -5.99 -5.82
N PHE A 84 -17.52 -4.69 -6.10
CA PHE A 84 -17.57 -3.63 -5.10
C PHE A 84 -18.99 -3.31 -4.64
N VAL A 85 -19.96 -3.40 -5.56
CA VAL A 85 -21.37 -3.15 -5.28
C VAL A 85 -22.24 -4.29 -5.84
N GLU A 86 -23.48 -4.36 -5.38
CA GLU A 86 -24.46 -5.31 -5.88
C GLU A 86 -25.86 -4.69 -5.90
N PHE A 87 -26.69 -5.16 -6.82
CA PHE A 87 -28.07 -4.70 -6.98
C PHE A 87 -29.04 -5.67 -6.30
N GLU A 88 -29.98 -5.16 -5.49
CA GLU A 88 -30.98 -6.02 -4.83
C GLU A 88 -31.95 -6.67 -5.83
N ARG A 89 -32.36 -7.91 -5.52
CA ARG A 89 -33.39 -8.64 -6.29
C ARG A 89 -34.71 -7.86 -6.26
N GLY A 90 -35.12 -7.35 -7.40
CA GLY A 90 -36.30 -6.49 -7.56
C GLY A 90 -36.03 -5.20 -8.33
N GLY A 91 -34.75 -4.86 -8.54
CA GLY A 91 -34.31 -3.72 -9.35
C GLY A 91 -34.47 -2.39 -8.63
N GLY A 92 -33.36 -1.66 -8.46
CA GLY A 92 -33.38 -0.25 -8.07
C GLY A 92 -32.69 0.10 -6.75
N LYS A 93 -32.35 -0.88 -5.91
CA LYS A 93 -31.49 -0.64 -4.74
C LYS A 93 -30.08 -1.14 -4.97
N ILE A 94 -29.12 -0.29 -4.60
CA ILE A 94 -27.68 -0.54 -4.68
C ILE A 94 -27.16 -0.69 -3.26
N ARG A 95 -26.27 -1.66 -3.04
CA ARG A 95 -25.53 -1.80 -1.77
C ARG A 95 -24.07 -2.13 -2.06
N ALA A 96 -23.17 -1.65 -1.20
CA ALA A 96 -21.78 -2.07 -1.25
C ALA A 96 -21.65 -3.51 -0.73
N THR A 97 -20.81 -4.31 -1.38
CA THR A 97 -20.41 -5.62 -0.87
C THR A 97 -19.49 -5.47 0.35
N GLU A 98 -19.18 -6.55 1.06
CA GLU A 98 -18.18 -6.50 2.13
C GLU A 98 -16.80 -6.10 1.59
N PHE A 99 -16.40 -6.64 0.43
CA PHE A 99 -15.18 -6.25 -0.28
C PHE A 99 -15.17 -4.75 -0.61
N GLY A 100 -16.26 -4.22 -1.18
CA GLY A 100 -16.34 -2.81 -1.53
C GLY A 100 -16.37 -1.88 -0.33
N SER A 101 -17.11 -2.25 0.73
CA SER A 101 -17.14 -1.51 1.98
C SER A 101 -15.76 -1.49 2.65
N LEU A 102 -15.06 -2.63 2.65
CA LEU A 102 -13.72 -2.73 3.21
C LEU A 102 -12.71 -1.91 2.41
N SER A 103 -12.76 -1.98 1.07
CA SER A 103 -11.87 -1.22 0.18
C SER A 103 -12.03 0.29 0.38
N SER A 104 -13.27 0.77 0.43
CA SER A 104 -13.57 2.19 0.70
C SER A 104 -13.11 2.64 2.10
N ARG A 105 -13.36 1.84 3.15
CA ARG A 105 -12.93 2.17 4.52
C ARG A 105 -11.41 2.14 4.69
N LEU A 106 -10.72 1.35 3.88
CA LEU A 106 -9.25 1.30 3.83
C LEU A 106 -8.67 2.43 2.98
N TYR A 107 -9.50 3.19 2.27
CA TYR A 107 -9.14 4.33 1.42
C TYR A 107 -8.27 3.94 0.21
N LEU A 108 -8.49 2.73 -0.32
CA LEU A 108 -7.79 2.23 -1.49
C LEU A 108 -8.46 2.71 -2.77
N SER A 109 -7.67 2.93 -3.83
CA SER A 109 -8.23 3.00 -5.19
C SER A 109 -8.89 1.67 -5.57
N THR A 110 -9.88 1.70 -6.45
CA THR A 110 -10.55 0.47 -6.92
C THR A 110 -9.55 -0.45 -7.62
N ARG A 111 -8.63 0.11 -8.40
CA ARG A 111 -7.57 -0.62 -9.10
C ARG A 111 -6.61 -1.30 -8.12
N SER A 112 -6.20 -0.61 -7.04
CA SER A 112 -5.37 -1.19 -5.99
C SER A 112 -6.09 -2.29 -5.21
N ALA A 113 -7.37 -2.11 -4.89
CA ALA A 113 -8.16 -3.15 -4.23
C ALA A 113 -8.28 -4.42 -5.09
N LEU A 114 -8.51 -4.27 -6.40
CA LEU A 114 -8.50 -5.39 -7.36
C LEU A 114 -7.13 -6.05 -7.46
N ALA A 115 -6.05 -5.25 -7.60
CA ALA A 115 -4.69 -5.77 -7.66
C ALA A 115 -4.31 -6.58 -6.39
N LEU A 116 -4.76 -6.13 -5.22
CA LEU A 116 -4.58 -6.86 -3.97
C LEU A 116 -5.41 -8.14 -3.95
N ARG A 117 -6.71 -8.09 -4.29
CA ARG A 117 -7.59 -9.26 -4.33
C ARG A 117 -7.04 -10.34 -5.25
N ASP A 118 -6.76 -9.97 -6.49
CA ASP A 118 -6.34 -10.89 -7.53
C ASP A 118 -4.95 -11.46 -7.23
N GLY A 119 -4.06 -10.62 -6.69
CA GLY A 119 -2.73 -11.05 -6.27
C GLY A 119 -2.72 -11.96 -5.04
N ILE A 120 -3.58 -11.70 -4.06
CA ILE A 120 -3.79 -12.56 -2.90
C ILE A 120 -4.29 -13.95 -3.35
N ASN A 121 -5.30 -13.97 -4.22
CA ASN A 121 -5.83 -15.22 -4.76
C ASN A 121 -4.77 -15.98 -5.56
N PHE A 122 -4.05 -15.30 -6.45
CA PHE A 122 -2.98 -15.90 -7.25
C PHE A 122 -1.89 -16.56 -6.38
N LEU A 123 -1.40 -15.84 -5.37
CA LEU A 123 -0.35 -16.34 -4.48
C LEU A 123 -0.85 -17.51 -3.62
N SER A 124 -2.10 -17.47 -3.18
CA SER A 124 -2.71 -18.54 -2.38
C SER A 124 -2.87 -19.83 -3.20
N THR A 125 -3.38 -19.73 -4.43
CA THR A 125 -3.52 -20.88 -5.34
C THR A 125 -2.17 -21.48 -5.71
N ARG A 126 -1.18 -20.66 -6.06
CA ARG A 126 0.17 -21.14 -6.40
C ARG A 126 0.84 -21.90 -5.26
N ASN A 127 0.76 -21.37 -4.04
CA ASN A 127 1.32 -22.04 -2.87
C ASN A 127 0.72 -23.44 -2.67
N ALA A 128 -0.56 -23.63 -3.02
CA ALA A 128 -1.24 -24.92 -2.97
C ALA A 128 -0.86 -25.85 -4.14
N GLU A 129 -0.68 -25.33 -5.36
CA GLU A 129 -0.42 -26.13 -6.57
C GLU A 129 1.03 -26.58 -6.74
N THR A 130 1.99 -25.67 -6.58
CA THR A 130 3.41 -25.91 -6.89
C THR A 130 4.24 -26.20 -5.65
N GLY A 131 3.72 -25.93 -4.45
CA GLY A 131 4.47 -25.98 -3.19
C GLY A 131 5.62 -24.98 -3.12
N THR A 132 5.74 -24.06 -4.10
CA THR A 132 6.69 -22.95 -4.05
C THR A 132 6.21 -21.97 -3.00
N GLY A 133 6.96 -21.86 -1.90
CA GLY A 133 6.59 -21.01 -0.80
C GLY A 133 6.50 -19.54 -1.25
N ILE A 134 5.50 -18.82 -0.75
CA ILE A 134 5.42 -17.37 -0.93
C ILE A 134 6.57 -16.75 -0.13
N SER A 135 7.43 -15.95 -0.75
CA SER A 135 8.52 -15.24 -0.07
C SER A 135 8.05 -13.92 0.56
N ASP A 136 8.88 -13.28 1.39
CA ASP A 136 8.58 -11.91 1.85
C ASP A 136 8.63 -10.92 0.67
N PHE A 137 9.47 -11.19 -0.33
CA PHE A 137 9.57 -10.37 -1.55
C PHE A 137 8.32 -10.45 -2.42
N ASP A 138 7.70 -11.63 -2.56
CA ASP A 138 6.45 -11.78 -3.32
C ASP A 138 5.32 -10.93 -2.74
N LEU A 139 5.25 -10.86 -1.40
CA LEU A 139 4.31 -10.00 -0.70
C LEU A 139 4.66 -8.53 -0.91
N LEU A 140 5.94 -8.14 -0.85
CA LEU A 140 6.33 -6.76 -1.16
C LEU A 140 5.98 -6.38 -2.60
N LEU A 141 6.18 -7.29 -3.55
CA LEU A 141 5.81 -7.08 -4.95
C LEU A 141 4.30 -6.91 -5.12
N LEU A 142 3.49 -7.70 -4.40
CA LEU A 142 2.04 -7.52 -4.33
C LEU A 142 1.69 -6.10 -3.89
N LEU A 143 2.27 -5.60 -2.80
CA LEU A 143 1.98 -4.26 -2.29
C LEU A 143 2.42 -3.17 -3.26
N CYS A 144 3.59 -3.33 -3.90
CA CYS A 144 4.14 -2.35 -4.83
C CYS A 144 3.42 -2.27 -6.18
N ARG A 145 2.42 -3.14 -6.43
CA ARG A 145 1.50 -3.02 -7.58
C ARG A 145 0.35 -2.05 -7.36
N CYS A 146 0.13 -1.61 -6.12
CA CYS A 146 -0.89 -0.62 -5.79
C CYS A 146 -0.47 0.76 -6.29
N GLU A 147 -1.41 1.53 -6.85
CA GLU A 147 -1.17 2.83 -7.47
C GLU A 147 -0.69 3.89 -6.47
N GLU A 148 -1.03 3.72 -5.20
CA GLU A 148 -0.61 4.62 -4.13
C GLU A 148 0.89 4.49 -3.84
N VAL A 149 1.50 3.35 -4.20
CA VAL A 149 2.93 3.11 -3.98
C VAL A 149 3.74 3.75 -5.09
N VAL A 150 4.45 4.83 -4.76
CA VAL A 150 5.34 5.50 -5.71
C VAL A 150 6.43 4.52 -6.21
N PRO A 151 6.55 4.29 -7.53
CA PRO A 151 7.55 3.40 -8.09
C PRO A 151 8.95 4.04 -8.01
N LEU A 152 9.88 3.33 -7.39
CA LEU A 152 11.28 3.74 -7.29
C LEU A 152 12.09 3.19 -8.45
N ARG A 153 12.97 4.03 -9.02
CA ARG A 153 13.86 3.65 -10.11
C ARG A 153 15.14 3.05 -9.54
N VAL A 154 15.24 1.73 -9.65
CA VAL A 154 16.43 0.97 -9.26
C VAL A 154 17.07 0.37 -10.51
N LYS A 155 18.38 0.56 -10.68
CA LYS A 155 19.12 -0.07 -11.78
C LYS A 155 19.10 -1.59 -11.60
N GLU A 156 18.91 -2.33 -12.70
CA GLU A 156 18.90 -3.80 -12.70
C GLU A 156 17.86 -4.43 -11.75
N ALA A 157 16.78 -3.70 -11.44
CA ALA A 157 15.75 -4.16 -10.50
C ALA A 157 15.17 -5.53 -10.86
N GLY A 158 14.98 -5.81 -12.15
CA GLY A 158 14.47 -7.10 -12.63
C GLY A 158 15.45 -8.24 -12.35
N GLU A 159 16.74 -8.04 -12.58
CA GLU A 159 17.78 -9.04 -12.30
C GLU A 159 17.95 -9.29 -10.80
N ILE A 160 17.83 -8.23 -9.99
CA ILE A 160 17.82 -8.38 -8.54
C ILE A 160 16.57 -9.19 -8.11
N ALA A 161 15.42 -8.90 -8.70
CA ALA A 161 14.16 -9.55 -8.35
C ALA A 161 14.16 -11.06 -8.67
N THR A 162 14.79 -11.52 -9.75
CA THR A 162 14.88 -12.97 -10.05
C THR A 162 15.67 -13.77 -9.01
N VAL A 163 16.52 -13.10 -8.23
CA VAL A 163 17.25 -13.71 -7.11
C VAL A 163 16.41 -13.72 -5.83
N LEU A 164 15.46 -12.78 -5.71
CA LEU A 164 14.64 -12.58 -4.51
C LEU A 164 13.34 -13.41 -4.50
N THR A 165 12.92 -13.93 -5.65
CA THR A 165 11.75 -14.81 -5.75
C THR A 165 11.96 -15.98 -6.71
N GLU A 166 11.44 -17.14 -6.31
CA GLU A 166 11.33 -18.33 -7.16
C GLU A 166 10.06 -18.27 -8.05
N ASN A 167 9.11 -17.38 -7.72
CA ASN A 167 7.86 -17.20 -8.44
C ASN A 167 8.07 -16.28 -9.66
N LEU A 168 8.85 -16.73 -10.65
CA LEU A 168 9.18 -15.93 -11.84
C LEU A 168 7.93 -15.54 -12.65
N GLU A 169 6.90 -16.39 -12.68
CA GLU A 169 5.61 -16.02 -13.27
C GLU A 169 4.88 -14.94 -12.47
N TRP A 170 5.06 -14.89 -11.14
CA TRP A 170 4.54 -13.76 -10.37
C TRP A 170 5.32 -12.49 -10.71
N LEU A 171 6.65 -12.58 -10.82
CA LEU A 171 7.53 -11.46 -11.15
C LEU A 171 7.27 -10.88 -12.55
N TYR A 172 7.28 -11.75 -13.58
CA TYR A 172 7.12 -11.38 -14.99
C TYR A 172 5.66 -11.42 -15.46
N GLY A 173 4.78 -12.00 -14.65
CA GLY A 173 3.36 -12.04 -14.95
C GLY A 173 2.87 -10.65 -15.23
N VAL A 174 2.30 -10.50 -16.43
CA VAL A 174 1.38 -9.40 -16.71
C VAL A 174 0.33 -9.50 -15.62
N GLY A 175 0.27 -8.50 -14.74
CA GLY A 175 -0.63 -8.48 -13.59
C GLY A 175 -1.99 -9.01 -14.04
N GLY A 176 -2.54 -9.94 -13.27
CA GLY A 176 -3.81 -10.59 -13.56
C GLY A 176 -4.83 -9.56 -14.02
N ALA A 177 -5.03 -9.50 -15.34
CA ALA A 177 -6.18 -8.90 -15.97
C ALA A 177 -7.05 -10.07 -16.41
N ALA A 178 -7.57 -10.82 -15.44
CA ALA A 178 -8.86 -11.45 -15.61
C ALA A 178 -9.92 -10.34 -15.57
N GLY A 179 -9.91 -9.48 -16.60
CA GLY A 179 -10.67 -8.23 -16.66
C GLY A 179 -10.55 -7.49 -18.00
N CYS A 180 -9.49 -7.72 -18.80
CA CYS A 180 -9.49 -7.30 -20.22
C CYS A 180 -10.18 -8.35 -21.11
N GLY A 181 -11.40 -8.74 -20.73
CA GLY A 181 -12.30 -9.62 -21.51
C GLY A 181 -13.44 -8.87 -22.20
N GLY A 182 -13.55 -7.55 -22.01
CA GLY A 182 -14.54 -6.72 -22.71
C GLY A 182 -14.14 -6.51 -24.17
N ALA A 183 -15.00 -6.91 -25.09
CA ALA A 183 -14.89 -6.63 -26.53
C ALA A 183 -14.93 -5.10 -26.77
N GLY A 184 -13.78 -4.44 -26.60
CA GLY A 184 -13.68 -2.98 -26.70
C GLY A 184 -12.25 -2.42 -26.63
N CYS A 185 -11.23 -3.24 -26.33
CA CYS A 185 -9.85 -2.79 -26.42
C CYS A 185 -9.40 -2.73 -27.89
N GLY A 186 -9.75 -1.62 -28.55
CA GLY A 186 -9.20 -1.25 -29.85
C GLY A 186 -7.68 -1.10 -29.78
N ALA A 187 -7.03 -1.27 -30.93
CA ALA A 187 -5.57 -1.25 -31.15
C ALA A 187 -4.90 0.12 -30.91
N GLY A 188 -5.30 0.83 -29.86
CA GLY A 188 -4.86 2.17 -29.48
C GLY A 188 -4.52 2.32 -28.00
N CYS A 189 -4.30 1.22 -27.25
CA CYS A 189 -3.71 1.30 -25.91
C CYS A 189 -2.21 1.69 -26.01
N GLY A 190 -1.97 2.97 -26.25
CA GLY A 190 -0.64 3.55 -26.21
C GLY A 190 -0.03 3.42 -24.82
N ALA A 191 1.11 2.73 -24.73
CA ALA A 191 2.15 2.89 -23.70
C ALA A 191 1.74 2.97 -22.21
N GLY A 192 0.61 2.37 -21.80
CA GLY A 192 0.08 2.49 -20.43
C GLY A 192 -0.29 1.18 -19.71
N CYS A 193 -0.32 0.04 -20.40
CA CYS A 193 -0.51 -1.26 -19.74
C CYS A 193 0.84 -1.73 -19.17
N GLY A 194 1.16 -1.27 -17.96
CA GLY A 194 2.39 -1.57 -17.24
C GLY A 194 2.51 -3.05 -16.87
N GLY A 195 2.94 -3.87 -17.83
CA GLY A 195 3.32 -5.25 -17.58
C GLY A 195 4.49 -5.31 -16.61
N ALA A 196 4.33 -6.07 -15.52
CA ALA A 196 5.34 -6.64 -14.61
C ALA A 196 6.40 -5.72 -13.95
N ALA A 197 6.90 -4.67 -14.60
CA ALA A 197 8.03 -3.85 -14.18
C ALA A 197 7.65 -2.70 -13.23
N VAL A 198 6.37 -2.30 -13.18
CA VAL A 198 5.90 -1.23 -12.29
C VAL A 198 5.94 -1.74 -10.85
N GLY A 199 6.68 -1.03 -9.99
CA GLY A 199 6.79 -1.36 -8.56
C GLY A 199 7.94 -2.31 -8.18
N VAL A 200 8.60 -3.00 -9.12
CA VAL A 200 9.71 -3.94 -8.81
C VAL A 200 10.86 -3.23 -8.08
N GLY A 201 11.25 -2.05 -8.53
CA GLY A 201 12.28 -1.26 -7.86
C GLY A 201 11.91 -0.88 -6.43
N SER A 202 10.64 -0.55 -6.18
CA SER A 202 10.12 -0.30 -4.83
C SER A 202 10.16 -1.56 -3.97
N ALA A 203 9.78 -2.72 -4.53
CA ALA A 203 9.85 -3.99 -3.81
C ALA A 203 11.28 -4.37 -3.44
N VAL A 204 12.25 -4.16 -4.33
CA VAL A 204 13.69 -4.36 -4.06
C VAL A 204 14.17 -3.46 -2.92
N VAL A 205 13.79 -2.17 -2.95
CA VAL A 205 14.14 -1.21 -1.89
C VAL A 205 13.50 -1.61 -0.57
N ALA A 206 12.22 -2.00 -0.59
CA ALA A 206 11.50 -2.43 0.61
C ALA A 206 12.10 -3.72 1.20
N GLN A 207 12.51 -4.67 0.36
CA GLN A 207 13.20 -5.89 0.78
C GLN A 207 14.53 -5.56 1.47
N ALA A 208 15.36 -4.73 0.82
CA ALA A 208 16.61 -4.27 1.41
C ALA A 208 16.41 -3.51 2.73
N TRP A 209 15.32 -2.74 2.84
CA TRP A 209 14.95 -2.04 4.06
C TRP A 209 14.59 -2.98 5.21
N ILE A 210 13.81 -4.04 4.96
CA ILE A 210 13.46 -5.06 5.97
C ILE A 210 14.61 -6.05 6.22
N ASP A 211 15.62 -6.06 5.36
CA ASP A 211 16.91 -6.75 5.58
C ASP A 211 17.95 -5.87 6.29
N GLU A 212 17.51 -4.71 6.78
CA GLU A 212 18.29 -3.78 7.62
C GLU A 212 19.49 -3.14 6.94
N LEU A 213 19.45 -2.99 5.61
CA LEU A 213 20.45 -2.18 4.92
C LEU A 213 20.42 -0.74 5.46
N SER A 214 21.61 -0.18 5.67
CA SER A 214 21.78 1.21 6.10
C SER A 214 21.47 2.18 4.96
N TYR A 215 21.09 3.41 5.30
CA TYR A 215 20.86 4.45 4.28
C TYR A 215 22.04 4.65 3.32
N SER A 216 23.27 4.53 3.84
CA SER A 216 24.49 4.63 3.03
C SER A 216 24.61 3.48 2.02
N GLU A 217 24.22 2.26 2.40
CA GLU A 217 24.20 1.10 1.51
C GLU A 217 23.08 1.22 0.48
N MET A 218 21.89 1.68 0.89
CA MET A 218 20.75 1.92 -0.02
C MET A 218 21.11 2.95 -1.08
N LYS A 219 21.73 4.07 -0.70
CA LYS A 219 22.22 5.08 -1.63
C LYS A 219 23.27 4.51 -2.59
N ARG A 220 24.25 3.77 -2.07
CA ARG A 220 25.34 3.23 -2.89
C ARG A 220 24.87 2.16 -3.88
N ARG A 221 23.99 1.25 -3.44
CA ARG A 221 23.53 0.12 -4.26
C ARG A 221 22.42 0.50 -5.23
N PHE A 222 21.48 1.34 -4.80
CA PHE A 222 20.24 1.60 -5.54
C PHE A 222 20.08 3.06 -5.98
N GLY A 223 20.92 3.98 -5.52
CA GLY A 223 20.78 5.41 -5.82
C GLY A 223 19.63 6.09 -5.09
N ILE A 224 19.04 5.43 -4.08
CA ILE A 224 17.84 5.89 -3.37
C ILE A 224 18.23 6.62 -2.08
N TYR A 225 17.55 7.74 -1.81
CA TYR A 225 17.81 8.60 -0.67
C TYR A 225 16.81 8.37 0.49
N PRO A 226 17.15 8.79 1.73
CA PRO A 226 16.28 8.58 2.88
C PRO A 226 14.84 9.09 2.71
N GLY A 227 14.64 10.24 2.05
CA GLY A 227 13.30 10.80 1.82
C GLY A 227 12.40 9.88 0.99
N GLU A 228 12.95 9.29 -0.08
CA GLU A 228 12.24 8.33 -0.93
C GLU A 228 11.91 7.05 -0.15
N ILE A 229 12.85 6.54 0.66
CA ILE A 229 12.65 5.37 1.50
C ILE A 229 11.54 5.63 2.52
N HIS A 230 11.56 6.79 3.20
CA HIS A 230 10.55 7.11 4.21
C HIS A 230 9.15 7.26 3.62
N ASN A 231 9.02 7.92 2.46
CA ASN A 231 7.73 8.03 1.78
C ASN A 231 7.20 6.65 1.38
N ASN A 232 8.05 5.84 0.74
CA ASN A 232 7.67 4.52 0.26
C ASN A 232 7.30 3.58 1.42
N VAL A 233 8.10 3.55 2.50
CA VAL A 233 7.83 2.73 3.70
C VAL A 233 6.55 3.16 4.43
N TYR A 234 6.27 4.46 4.48
CA TYR A 234 5.04 4.98 5.09
C TYR A 234 3.81 4.46 4.35
N VAL A 235 3.78 4.62 3.02
CA VAL A 235 2.68 4.13 2.18
C VAL A 235 2.58 2.61 2.24
N LEU A 236 3.70 1.89 2.08
CA LEU A 236 3.71 0.43 2.15
C LEU A 236 3.21 -0.11 3.49
N GLY A 237 3.46 0.59 4.60
CA GLY A 237 2.91 0.19 5.90
C GLY A 237 1.38 0.23 5.93
N TRP A 238 0.77 1.23 5.30
CA TRP A 238 -0.69 1.33 5.13
C TRP A 238 -1.21 0.28 4.15
N ILE A 239 -0.59 0.14 2.96
CA ILE A 239 -1.00 -0.84 1.95
C ILE A 239 -0.86 -2.28 2.48
N CYS A 240 0.19 -2.58 3.25
CA CYS A 240 0.37 -3.89 3.89
C CYS A 240 -0.73 -4.19 4.93
N TYR A 241 -1.14 -3.18 5.69
CA TYR A 241 -2.29 -3.31 6.58
C TYR A 241 -3.59 -3.53 5.80
N ALA A 242 -3.82 -2.77 4.73
CA ALA A 242 -5.00 -2.94 3.90
C ALA A 242 -5.05 -4.34 3.26
N ALA A 243 -3.92 -4.80 2.72
CA ALA A 243 -3.76 -6.16 2.21
C ALA A 243 -4.01 -7.23 3.28
N SER A 244 -3.58 -7.03 4.54
CA SER A 244 -3.83 -8.02 5.60
C SER A 244 -5.31 -8.14 5.94
N ARG A 245 -6.06 -7.02 5.91
CA ARG A 245 -7.52 -6.99 6.12
C ARG A 245 -8.28 -7.59 4.95
N LEU A 246 -7.87 -7.30 3.71
CA LEU A 246 -8.45 -7.92 2.52
C LEU A 246 -8.17 -9.43 2.49
N ALA A 247 -6.94 -9.86 2.77
CA ALA A 247 -6.59 -11.28 2.87
C ALA A 247 -7.46 -11.98 3.92
N GLU A 248 -7.65 -11.38 5.11
CA GLU A 248 -8.50 -11.95 6.14
C GLU A 248 -9.96 -12.10 5.68
N HIS A 249 -10.48 -11.14 4.91
CA HIS A 249 -11.83 -11.23 4.35
C HIS A 249 -11.95 -12.34 3.31
N LEU A 250 -11.03 -12.39 2.33
CA LEU A 250 -11.04 -13.39 1.26
C LEU A 250 -10.83 -14.82 1.79
N GLN A 251 -9.89 -14.99 2.74
CA GLN A 251 -9.65 -16.29 3.37
C GLN A 251 -10.87 -16.79 4.14
N LYS A 252 -11.63 -15.90 4.80
CA LYS A 252 -12.89 -16.27 5.46
C LYS A 252 -13.97 -16.66 4.46
N GLU A 253 -14.09 -15.95 3.35
CA GLU A 253 -15.05 -16.30 2.29
C GLU A 253 -14.74 -17.67 1.67
N ASN A 254 -13.46 -18.00 1.48
CA ASN A 254 -13.02 -19.28 0.92
C ASN A 254 -12.93 -20.42 1.95
N ASN A 255 -13.17 -20.17 3.25
CA ASN A 255 -12.93 -21.10 4.36
C ASN A 255 -11.48 -21.60 4.46
N GLU A 256 -10.52 -20.72 4.20
CA GLU A 256 -9.08 -20.96 4.31
C GLU A 256 -8.51 -20.51 5.66
N ASP A 257 -7.35 -21.06 6.03
CA ASP A 257 -6.62 -20.63 7.22
C ASP A 257 -6.11 -19.18 7.08
N ALA A 258 -6.13 -18.42 8.17
CA ALA A 258 -5.70 -17.01 8.21
C ALA A 258 -4.17 -16.81 8.08
N GLU A 259 -3.45 -17.72 7.41
CA GLU A 259 -1.99 -17.72 7.32
C GLU A 259 -1.47 -16.47 6.58
N LEU A 260 -2.01 -16.15 5.40
CA LEU A 260 -1.52 -15.04 4.59
C LEU A 260 -1.77 -13.69 5.27
N SER A 261 -2.95 -13.51 5.86
CA SER A 261 -3.25 -12.30 6.65
C SER A 261 -2.33 -12.16 7.88
N ALA A 262 -2.00 -13.26 8.57
CA ALA A 262 -1.02 -13.26 9.66
C ALA A 262 0.39 -12.88 9.18
N ARG A 263 0.82 -13.43 8.03
CA ARG A 263 2.10 -13.09 7.40
C ARG A 263 2.20 -11.62 7.00
N LEU A 264 1.14 -11.06 6.40
CA LEU A 264 1.06 -9.64 6.07
C LEU A 264 1.10 -8.75 7.33
N ASN A 265 0.46 -9.16 8.42
CA ASN A 265 0.52 -8.43 9.69
C ASN A 265 1.95 -8.37 10.26
N VAL A 266 2.71 -9.48 10.18
CA VAL A 266 4.12 -9.50 10.56
C VAL A 266 4.97 -8.63 9.62
N LEU A 267 4.71 -8.71 8.30
CA LEU A 267 5.42 -7.92 7.30
C LEU A 267 5.18 -6.41 7.49
N LYS A 268 3.96 -6.00 7.85
CA LYS A 268 3.62 -4.59 8.16
C LYS A 268 4.54 -4.02 9.24
N ASP A 269 4.74 -4.75 10.34
CA ASP A 269 5.61 -4.29 11.43
C ASP A 269 7.08 -4.27 11.01
N ARG A 270 7.50 -5.25 10.19
CA ARG A 270 8.84 -5.24 9.58
C ARG A 270 9.05 -4.07 8.64
N ILE A 271 8.09 -3.74 7.78
CA ILE A 271 8.15 -2.56 6.89
C ILE A 271 8.25 -1.29 7.74
N LYS A 272 7.37 -1.12 8.73
CA LYS A 272 7.36 0.06 9.58
C LYS A 272 8.69 0.34 10.27
N HIS A 273 9.35 -0.70 10.77
CA HIS A 273 10.59 -0.57 11.53
C HIS A 273 11.86 -0.81 10.67
N GLY A 274 11.70 -1.41 9.48
CA GLY A 274 12.71 -2.02 8.61
C GLY A 274 13.70 -2.87 9.37
N ILE A 275 13.18 -4.03 9.76
CA ILE A 275 13.86 -5.02 10.57
C ILE A 275 13.59 -6.43 10.04
N ARG A 276 14.52 -7.34 10.31
CA ARG A 276 14.28 -8.78 10.19
C ARG A 276 13.35 -9.28 11.29
N LYS A 277 12.82 -10.50 11.07
CA LYS A 277 11.82 -11.15 11.94
C LYS A 277 12.32 -11.33 13.39
N ASP A 278 13.62 -11.54 13.57
CA ASP A 278 14.25 -11.75 14.88
C ASP A 278 14.23 -10.52 15.81
N LEU A 279 14.00 -9.33 15.28
CA LEU A 279 13.98 -8.09 16.06
C LEU A 279 12.57 -7.61 16.47
N LEU A 280 11.51 -8.30 16.06
CA LEU A 280 10.12 -7.86 16.27
C LEU A 280 9.80 -7.60 17.75
N GLY A 281 10.31 -8.45 18.66
CA GLY A 281 10.12 -8.26 20.09
C GLY A 281 10.80 -6.99 20.64
N LEU A 282 11.99 -6.65 20.13
CA LEU A 282 12.81 -5.55 20.65
C LEU A 282 12.31 -4.17 20.22
N VAL A 283 11.79 -4.03 19.00
CA VAL A 283 11.31 -2.73 18.49
C VAL A 283 10.04 -2.25 19.17
N CYS A 284 9.34 -3.11 19.91
CA CYS A 284 8.23 -2.70 20.78
C CYS A 284 8.69 -1.78 21.92
N ILE A 285 9.97 -1.83 22.30
CA ILE A 285 10.54 -0.99 23.36
C ILE A 285 10.68 0.45 22.86
N LYS A 286 10.01 1.38 23.53
CA LYS A 286 10.03 2.79 23.15
C LYS A 286 11.45 3.36 23.18
N GLY A 287 11.91 3.88 22.04
CA GLY A 287 13.26 4.42 21.89
C GLY A 287 14.27 3.44 21.28
N VAL A 288 13.85 2.21 20.98
CA VAL A 288 14.61 1.25 20.18
C VAL A 288 14.19 1.36 18.71
N GLY A 289 15.11 1.85 17.87
CA GLY A 289 14.99 1.77 16.41
C GLY A 289 15.79 0.58 15.85
N ARG A 290 15.80 0.38 14.52
CA ARG A 290 16.48 -0.74 13.85
C ARG A 290 17.91 -1.00 14.33
N VAL A 291 18.71 0.07 14.46
CA VAL A 291 20.16 -0.03 14.71
C VAL A 291 20.38 -0.51 16.14
N ILE A 292 19.64 0.06 17.10
CA ILE A 292 19.72 -0.33 18.50
C ILE A 292 19.15 -1.72 18.70
N ALA A 293 18.03 -2.07 18.05
CA ALA A 293 17.47 -3.42 18.10
C ALA A 293 18.48 -4.45 17.63
N ARG A 294 19.17 -4.18 16.51
CA ARG A 294 20.22 -5.06 16.00
C ARG A 294 21.39 -5.20 16.98
N TRP A 295 21.86 -4.10 17.57
CA TRP A 295 22.93 -4.16 18.57
C TRP A 295 22.53 -4.90 19.84
N LEU A 296 21.30 -4.69 20.33
CA LEU A 296 20.76 -5.43 21.47
C LEU A 296 20.71 -6.93 21.19
N HIS A 297 20.19 -7.31 20.02
CA HIS A 297 20.12 -8.70 19.58
C HIS A 297 21.52 -9.33 19.47
N SER A 298 22.49 -8.61 18.88
CA SER A 298 23.89 -9.06 18.79
C SER A 298 24.57 -9.17 20.16
N ALA A 299 24.15 -8.39 21.15
CA ALA A 299 24.60 -8.50 22.54
C ALA A 299 23.90 -9.63 23.33
N GLY A 300 22.99 -10.38 22.69
CA GLY A 300 22.30 -11.51 23.28
C GLY A 300 20.91 -11.20 23.85
N PHE A 301 20.44 -9.95 23.76
CA PHE A 301 19.09 -9.56 24.20
C PHE A 301 18.11 -9.70 23.05
N LYS A 302 17.28 -10.74 23.05
CA LYS A 302 16.32 -11.06 21.99
C LYS A 302 14.89 -10.65 22.32
N SER A 303 14.61 -10.37 23.59
CA SER A 303 13.26 -10.11 24.08
C SER A 303 13.21 -8.92 25.06
N PRO A 304 12.07 -8.23 25.18
CA PRO A 304 11.86 -7.22 26.23
C PRO A 304 12.12 -7.76 27.64
N GLU A 305 11.81 -9.03 27.89
CA GLU A 305 12.03 -9.70 29.17
C GLU A 305 13.52 -9.80 29.51
N GLU A 306 14.36 -10.14 28.54
CA GLU A 306 15.81 -10.18 28.71
C GLU A 306 16.38 -8.78 28.96
N VAL A 307 15.89 -7.76 28.23
CA VAL A 307 16.28 -6.36 28.46
C VAL A 307 15.85 -5.88 29.86
N ALA A 308 14.69 -6.30 30.33
CA ALA A 308 14.18 -5.97 31.66
C ALA A 308 15.01 -6.61 32.80
N ARG A 309 15.52 -7.83 32.57
CA ARG A 309 16.36 -8.58 33.53
C ARG A 309 17.83 -8.13 33.54
N ALA A 310 18.33 -7.60 32.42
CA ALA A 310 19.71 -7.19 32.29
C ALA A 310 20.09 -6.08 33.27
N GLU A 311 21.32 -6.09 33.76
CA GLU A 311 21.86 -4.98 34.54
C GLU A 311 22.14 -3.76 33.66
N VAL A 312 22.06 -2.57 34.26
CA VAL A 312 22.20 -1.32 33.49
C VAL A 312 23.58 -1.25 32.84
N GLU A 313 24.62 -1.71 33.53
CA GLU A 313 25.98 -1.78 33.01
C GLU A 313 26.12 -2.72 31.80
N GLN A 314 25.27 -3.76 31.69
CA GLN A 314 25.28 -4.66 30.54
C GLN A 314 24.66 -3.98 29.31
N LEU A 315 23.58 -3.20 29.52
CA LEU A 315 22.93 -2.44 28.46
C LEU A 315 23.80 -1.27 27.98
N GLU A 316 24.59 -0.66 28.86
CA GLU A 316 25.52 0.42 28.53
C GLU A 316 26.66 -0.01 27.59
N ARG A 317 27.02 -1.29 27.59
CA ARG A 317 28.03 -1.85 26.67
C ARG A 317 27.53 -1.92 25.23
N VAL A 318 26.22 -1.78 25.00
CA VAL A 318 25.62 -1.88 23.68
C VAL A 318 25.88 -0.59 22.89
N PRO A 319 26.45 -0.67 21.66
CA PRO A 319 26.73 0.52 20.86
C PRO A 319 25.50 1.43 20.68
N GLY A 320 25.68 2.73 20.96
CA GLY A 320 24.61 3.72 20.88
C GLY A 320 23.64 3.73 22.08
N VAL A 321 23.90 2.93 23.11
CA VAL A 321 23.12 2.92 24.36
C VAL A 321 23.96 3.48 25.51
N GLY A 322 23.92 4.80 25.70
CA GLY A 322 24.53 5.43 26.89
C GLY A 322 23.70 5.24 28.16
N ALA A 323 24.27 5.58 29.33
CA ALA A 323 23.66 5.36 30.65
C ALA A 323 22.20 5.83 30.79
N LYS A 324 21.89 7.04 30.30
CA LYS A 324 20.52 7.58 30.33
C LYS A 324 19.56 6.75 29.46
N ARG A 325 20.02 6.25 28.32
CA ARG A 325 19.23 5.42 27.41
C ARG A 325 19.06 4.01 27.99
N ALA A 326 20.11 3.42 28.55
CA ALA A 326 20.06 2.11 29.21
C ALA A 326 18.98 2.06 30.31
N LYS A 327 18.98 3.02 31.23
CA LYS A 327 17.95 3.14 32.27
C LYS A 327 16.53 3.22 31.69
N ARG A 328 16.34 4.08 30.69
CA ARG A 328 15.05 4.26 30.02
C ARG A 328 14.59 2.98 29.30
N LEU A 329 15.49 2.26 28.65
CA LEU A 329 15.19 1.00 27.97
C LEU A 329 14.73 -0.06 28.96
N LYS A 330 15.45 -0.22 30.09
CA LYS A 330 15.08 -1.15 31.16
C LYS A 330 13.71 -0.81 31.74
N GLU A 331 13.44 0.46 32.02
CA GLU A 331 12.13 0.92 32.52
C GLU A 331 10.98 0.63 31.54
N GLU A 332 11.17 0.94 30.25
CA GLU A 332 10.16 0.69 29.21
C GLU A 332 9.95 -0.82 28.99
N ALA A 333 11.01 -1.61 29.00
CA ALA A 333 10.92 -3.07 28.92
C ALA A 333 10.13 -3.66 30.10
N LEU A 334 10.39 -3.21 31.33
CA LEU A 334 9.63 -3.60 32.52
C LEU A 334 8.14 -3.21 32.41
N ARG A 335 7.84 -2.02 31.86
CA ARG A 335 6.45 -1.58 31.62
C ARG A 335 5.73 -2.50 30.63
N LEU A 336 6.40 -2.92 29.56
CA LEU A 336 5.84 -3.83 28.57
C LEU A 336 5.53 -5.21 29.17
N CYS A 337 6.49 -5.79 29.91
CA CYS A 337 6.30 -7.08 30.59
C CYS A 337 5.08 -7.04 31.53
N LYS A 338 4.90 -5.95 32.28
CA LYS A 338 3.74 -5.76 33.17
C LYS A 338 2.41 -5.65 32.41
N ARG A 339 2.40 -5.05 31.20
CA ARG A 339 1.18 -4.93 30.38
C ARG A 339 0.78 -6.24 29.72
N GLN A 340 1.76 -7.04 29.28
CA GLN A 340 1.51 -8.36 28.71
C GLN A 340 0.95 -9.33 29.76
N CYS A 341 1.49 -9.33 30.99
CA CYS A 341 0.97 -10.13 32.10
C CYS A 341 -0.48 -9.77 32.47
N LYS A 342 -0.88 -8.50 32.37
CA LYS A 342 -2.27 -8.04 32.61
C LYS A 342 -3.27 -8.37 31.50
N ARG A 343 -2.83 -8.78 30.31
CA ARG A 343 -3.72 -9.19 29.20
C ARG A 343 -3.99 -10.70 29.18
N GLN A 344 -3.27 -11.47 30.01
CA GLN A 344 -3.37 -12.93 30.11
C GLN A 344 -4.14 -13.39 31.36
N ILE A 345 -4.65 -12.46 32.18
CA ILE A 345 -5.51 -12.69 33.35
C ILE A 345 -6.87 -12.09 33.04
#